data_AF-A0A3R5XWL5-F1
#
_entry.id   AF-A0A3R5XWL5-F1
#
_cell.length_a   1.000
_cell.length_b   1.000
_cell.length_c   1.000
_cell.angle_alpha   90.00
_cell.angle_beta   90.00
_cell.angle_gamma   90.00
#
_symmetry.space_group_name_H-M   'P 1'
#
loop_
_entity.id
_entity.type
_entity.pdbx_description
1 polymer ?
#
loop_
_entity_poly.entity_id
_entity_poly.type
_entity_poly.pdbx_seq_one_letter_code
_entity_poly.pdbx_strand_id
1 'polypeptide(L)'
;MLVREDMTWDEVRLEEKGGVFHVHIYKKRKDLECSLVIKNETTRVYRLKDTVTDEIYDLVDFAEMDRMFEENGIIFRNRRGLHKEVRRYIDFSIT
;
A
#
# COMPACT_ATOMS: atom_id res chain seq x y z
N MET A 1 -2.22 -4.46 -2.16
CA MET A 1 -2.62 -3.30 -3.00
C MET A 1 -1.51 -2.27 -2.95
N LEU A 2 -1.06 -1.75 -4.10
CA LEU A 2 -0.11 -0.63 -4.17
C LEU A 2 -0.88 0.66 -4.37
N VAL A 3 -0.69 1.62 -3.47
CA VAL A 3 -1.35 2.93 -3.46
C VAL A 3 -0.33 4.01 -3.78
N ARG A 4 -0.65 4.88 -4.74
CA ARG A 4 0.16 6.04 -5.14
C ARG A 4 -0.33 7.31 -4.45
N GLU A 5 0.47 8.38 -4.52
CA GLU A 5 0.13 9.68 -3.97
C GLU A 5 -1.17 10.27 -4.54
N ASP A 6 -1.45 10.03 -5.83
CA ASP A 6 -2.68 10.45 -6.49
C ASP A 6 -3.91 9.60 -6.13
N MET A 7 -3.75 8.67 -5.17
CA MET A 7 -4.74 7.70 -4.71
C MET A 7 -5.23 6.75 -5.82
N THR A 8 -4.48 6.60 -6.91
CA THR A 8 -4.62 5.44 -7.77
C THR A 8 -4.00 4.23 -7.08
N TRP A 9 -4.60 3.06 -7.31
CA TRP A 9 -4.06 1.82 -6.79
C TRP A 9 -4.05 0.71 -7.84
N ASP A 10 -3.11 -0.20 -7.68
CA ASP A 10 -3.02 -1.43 -8.45
C ASP A 10 -3.01 -2.66 -7.54
N GLU A 11 -3.56 -3.75 -8.05
CA GLU A 11 -3.35 -5.06 -7.47
C GLU A 11 -1.91 -5.51 -7.75
N VAL A 12 -1.27 -6.03 -6.73
CA VAL A 12 0.14 -6.37 -6.76
C VAL A 12 0.44 -7.63 -5.97
N ARG A 13 1.51 -8.32 -6.37
CA ARG A 13 2.16 -9.35 -5.57
C ARG A 13 3.47 -8.82 -5.02
N LEU A 14 3.71 -9.07 -3.74
CA LEU A 14 4.95 -8.72 -3.06
C LEU A 14 5.78 -9.98 -2.81
N GLU A 15 7.05 -9.96 -3.19
CA GLU A 15 8.02 -10.99 -2.82
C GLU A 15 9.28 -10.31 -2.26
N GLU A 16 9.77 -10.77 -1.11
CA GLU A 16 11.07 -10.33 -0.58
C GLU A 16 12.14 -11.38 -0.92
N LYS A 17 13.23 -10.96 -1.57
CA LYS A 17 14.38 -11.82 -1.89
C LYS A 17 15.67 -11.11 -1.51
N GLY A 18 16.37 -11.63 -0.51
CA GLY A 18 17.67 -11.10 -0.08
C GLY A 18 17.64 -9.64 0.36
N GLY A 19 16.54 -9.19 0.98
CA GLY A 19 16.37 -7.80 1.45
C GLY A 19 15.91 -6.81 0.38
N VAL A 20 15.67 -7.26 -0.85
CA VAL A 20 15.04 -6.47 -1.92
C VAL A 20 13.58 -6.89 -2.06
N PHE A 21 12.69 -5.90 -2.15
CA PHE A 21 11.26 -6.12 -2.35
C PHE A 21 10.95 -6.08 -3.85
N HIS A 22 10.47 -7.18 -4.40
CA HIS A 22 9.98 -7.28 -5.76
C HIS A 22 8.46 -7.12 -5.78
N VAL A 23 7.98 -6.06 -6.43
CA VAL A 23 6.55 -5.76 -6.55
C VAL A 23 6.10 -6.01 -7.97
N HIS A 24 5.28 -7.04 -8.17
CA HIS A 24 4.67 -7.32 -9.47
C HIS A 24 3.32 -6.59 -9.57
N ILE A 25 3.17 -5.70 -10.56
CA ILE A 25 1.91 -5.02 -10.87
C ILE A 25 1.17 -5.77 -11.97
N TYR A 26 0.12 -6.50 -11.59
CA TYR A 26 -0.61 -7.39 -12.50
C TYR A 26 -1.18 -6.67 -13.73
N LYS A 27 -1.90 -5.56 -13.52
CA LYS A 27 -2.57 -4.82 -14.59
C LYS A 27 -1.59 -4.30 -15.65
N LYS A 28 -0.38 -3.94 -15.22
CA LYS A 28 0.67 -3.37 -16.08
C LYS A 28 1.66 -4.42 -16.58
N ARG A 29 1.60 -5.65 -16.06
CA ARG A 29 2.60 -6.72 -16.27
C ARG A 29 4.02 -6.19 -16.07
N LYS A 30 4.21 -5.41 -15.01
CA LYS A 30 5.45 -4.70 -14.70
C LYS A 30 5.96 -5.16 -13.34
N ASP A 31 7.23 -5.50 -13.26
CA ASP A 31 7.94 -5.71 -12.01
C ASP A 31 8.66 -4.43 -11.58
N LEU A 32 8.64 -4.17 -10.28
CA LEU A 32 9.40 -3.11 -9.64
C LEU A 32 10.36 -3.74 -8.65
N GLU A 33 11.58 -3.24 -8.62
CA GLU A 33 12.52 -3.50 -7.53
C GLU A 33 12.49 -2.32 -6.59
N CYS A 34 12.22 -2.61 -5.32
CA CYS A 34 12.02 -1.60 -4.32
C CYS A 34 12.88 -1.88 -3.09
N SER A 35 13.32 -0.79 -2.46
CA SER A 35 13.89 -0.80 -1.12
C SER A 35 12.80 -0.52 -0.09
N LEU A 36 12.91 -1.16 1.07
CA LEU A 36 12.02 -0.88 2.20
C LEU A 36 12.40 0.44 2.86
N VAL A 37 11.43 1.34 3.02
CA VAL A 37 11.60 2.59 3.78
C VAL A 37 11.11 2.39 5.21
N ILE A 38 9.88 1.90 5.38
CA ILE A 38 9.28 1.62 6.68
C ILE A 38 8.21 0.54 6.53
N LYS A 39 8.01 -0.28 7.57
CA LYS A 39 6.93 -1.28 7.62
C LYS A 39 6.26 -1.32 8.98
N ASN A 40 4.99 -1.67 8.97
CA ASN A 40 4.22 -2.07 10.13
C ASN A 40 3.64 -3.46 9.89
N GLU A 41 4.14 -4.44 10.63
CA GLU A 41 3.72 -5.84 10.54
C GLU A 41 2.29 -6.05 11.04
N THR A 42 1.80 -5.20 11.96
CA THR A 42 0.46 -5.33 12.56
C THR A 42 -0.60 -4.94 11.54
N THR A 43 -0.46 -3.75 10.94
CA THR A 43 -1.41 -3.24 9.94
C THR A 43 -1.07 -3.69 8.51
N ARG A 44 0.02 -4.43 8.35
CA ARG A 44 0.55 -4.93 7.05
C ARG A 44 0.70 -3.82 6.01
N VAL A 45 1.22 -2.68 6.46
CA VAL A 45 1.51 -1.52 5.63
C VAL A 45 3.01 -1.42 5.43
N TYR A 46 3.43 -1.26 4.18
CA TYR A 46 4.83 -1.15 3.79
C TYR A 46 5.00 0.08 2.92
N ARG A 47 5.91 0.97 3.27
CA ARG A 47 6.36 2.04 2.39
C ARG A 47 7.63 1.61 1.71
N LEU A 48 7.59 1.61 0.39
CA LEU A 48 8.66 1.17 -0.48
C LEU A 48 9.12 2.33 -1.36
N LYS A 49 10.39 2.31 -1.75
CA LYS A 49 10.99 3.24 -2.70
C LYS A 49 11.52 2.49 -3.90
N ASP A 50 11.03 2.84 -5.10
CA ASP A 50 11.53 2.31 -6.37
C ASP A 50 13.03 2.62 -6.50
N THR A 51 13.85 1.60 -6.73
CA THR A 51 15.30 1.76 -6.85
C THR A 51 15.73 2.45 -8.14
N VAL A 52 14.84 2.57 -9.13
CA VAL A 52 15.11 3.19 -10.44
C VAL A 52 14.57 4.61 -10.52
N THR A 53 13.31 4.82 -10.12
CA THR A 53 12.61 6.11 -10.31
C THR A 53 12.61 7.00 -9.08
N ASP A 54 13.05 6.50 -7.92
CA ASP A 54 12.96 7.17 -6.62
C ASP A 54 11.52 7.43 -6.13
N GLU A 55 10.50 6.94 -6.87
CA GLU A 55 9.09 7.05 -6.50
C GLU A 55 8.78 6.26 -5.22
N ILE A 56 7.90 6.83 -4.39
CA ILE A 56 7.41 6.21 -3.16
C ILE A 56 6.07 5.51 -3.42
N TYR A 57 5.96 4.29 -2.92
CA TYR A 57 4.75 3.48 -2.99
C TYR A 57 4.36 2.98 -1.62
N ASP A 58 3.06 3.04 -1.31
CA ASP A 58 2.51 2.44 -0.10
C ASP A 58 1.80 1.12 -0.48
N LEU A 59 2.31 0.00 0.03
CA LEU A 59 1.64 -1.29 -0.04
C LEU A 59 0.75 -1.47 1.18
N VAL A 60 -0.47 -1.90 0.91
CA VAL A 60 -1.49 -2.18 1.90
C VAL A 60 -2.08 -3.56 1.63
N ASP A 61 -2.14 -4.41 2.65
CA ASP A 61 -2.99 -5.60 2.61
C ASP A 61 -4.46 -5.15 2.64
N PHE A 62 -5.17 -5.42 1.54
CA PHE A 62 -6.55 -4.98 1.39
C PHE A 62 -7.46 -5.63 2.44
N ALA A 63 -7.28 -6.92 2.72
CA ALA A 63 -8.15 -7.64 3.65
C ALA A 63 -7.95 -7.15 5.08
N GLU A 64 -6.71 -6.83 5.46
CA GLU A 64 -6.40 -6.25 6.77
C GLU A 64 -7.03 -4.87 6.95
N MET A 65 -6.86 -3.98 5.95
CA MET A 65 -7.43 -2.64 5.97
C MET A 65 -8.96 -2.67 5.99
N ASP A 66 -9.57 -3.53 5.17
CA ASP A 66 -11.02 -3.67 5.07
C ASP A 66 -11.60 -4.17 6.41
N ARG A 67 -10.97 -5.19 7.02
CA ARG A 67 -11.33 -5.67 8.36
C ARG A 67 -11.26 -4.54 9.40
N MET A 68 -10.18 -3.76 9.40
CA MET A 68 -10.02 -2.61 10.29
C MET A 68 -11.12 -1.56 10.09
N PHE A 69 -11.53 -1.31 8.83
CA PHE A 69 -12.61 -0.37 8.54
C PHE A 69 -13.95 -0.88 9.06
N GLU A 70 -14.25 -2.16 8.88
CA GLU A 70 -15.46 -2.79 9.40
C GLU A 70 -15.51 -2.78 10.94
N GLU A 71 -14.44 -3.22 11.61
CA GLU A 71 -14.36 -3.28 13.08
C GLU A 71 -14.52 -1.91 13.73
N ASN A 72 -14.09 -0.84 13.07
CA ASN A 72 -14.17 0.53 13.56
C ASN A 72 -15.40 1.30 13.04
N GLY A 73 -16.30 0.65 12.29
CA GLY A 73 -17.52 1.27 11.76
C GLY A 73 -17.24 2.42 10.78
N ILE A 74 -16.14 2.35 10.04
CA ILE A 74 -15.75 3.39 9.07
C ILE A 74 -16.64 3.28 7.84
N ILE A 75 -17.49 4.30 7.64
CA ILE A 75 -18.41 4.38 6.50
C ILE A 75 -18.05 5.57 5.62
N PHE A 76 -17.79 5.32 4.35
CA PHE A 76 -17.54 6.36 3.34
C PHE A 76 -18.70 6.45 2.34
N ARG A 77 -19.23 7.66 2.15
CA ARG A 77 -20.40 7.92 1.28
C ARG A 77 -20.07 8.03 -0.21
N ASN A 78 -18.78 8.17 -0.55
CA ASN A 78 -18.31 8.33 -1.92
C ASN A 78 -16.83 7.97 -2.03
N ARG A 79 -16.32 7.94 -3.27
CA ARG A 79 -14.93 7.64 -3.58
C ARG A 79 -13.93 8.57 -2.90
N ARG A 80 -14.24 9.86 -2.76
CA ARG A 80 -13.36 10.81 -2.07
C ARG A 80 -13.26 10.51 -0.57
N GLY A 81 -14.34 10.04 0.05
CA GLY A 81 -14.35 9.55 1.42
C GLY A 81 -13.44 8.34 1.57
N LEU A 82 -13.61 7.33 0.70
CA LEU A 82 -12.74 6.16 0.68
C LEU A 82 -11.26 6.54 0.57
N HIS A 83 -10.90 7.41 -0.39
CA HIS A 83 -9.51 7.84 -0.56
C HIS A 83 -8.94 8.47 0.72
N LYS A 84 -9.73 9.28 1.43
CA LYS A 84 -9.29 9.90 2.70
C LYS A 84 -9.04 8.86 3.78
N GLU A 85 -9.93 7.87 3.92
CA GLU A 85 -9.78 6.85 4.97
C GLU A 85 -8.64 5.89 4.65
N VAL A 86 -8.45 5.48 3.39
CA VAL A 86 -7.27 4.71 2.96
C VAL A 86 -5.98 5.45 3.27
N ARG A 87 -5.92 6.76 2.94
CA ARG A 87 -4.75 7.58 3.22
C ARG A 87 -4.46 7.68 4.72
N ARG A 88 -5.49 7.95 5.53
CA ARG A 88 -5.38 7.99 7.00
C ARG A 88 -4.90 6.67 7.59
N TYR A 89 -5.43 5.55 7.10
CA TYR A 89 -5.02 4.22 7.54
C TYR A 89 -3.53 3.98 7.33
N ILE A 90 -3.04 4.31 6.14
CA ILE A 90 -1.62 4.19 5.83
C ILE A 90 -0.83 5.12 6.73
N ASP A 91 -1.16 6.41 6.76
CA ASP A 91 -0.38 7.40 7.50
C ASP A 91 -0.30 7.04 8.99
N PHE A 92 -1.41 6.63 9.61
CA PHE A 92 -1.45 6.12 10.99
C PHE A 92 -0.56 4.88 11.18
N SER A 93 -0.49 4.00 10.19
CA SER A 93 0.28 2.75 10.27
C SER A 93 1.79 2.95 10.27
N ILE A 94 2.29 4.00 9.62
CA ILE A 94 3.73 4.22 9.41
C ILE A 94 4.19 5.60 9.92
N THR A 95 3.44 6.16 10.88
CA THR A 95 3.89 7.27 11.74
C THR A 95 4.86 6.75 12.79
#